data_AF-A0A1H7DZ66-F1
#
_entry.id   AF-A0A1H7DZ66-F1
#
_cell.length_a   1.000
_cell.length_b   1.000
_cell.length_c   1.000
_cell.angle_alpha   90.00
_cell.angle_beta   90.00
_cell.angle_gamma   90.00
#
_symmetry.space_group_name_H-M   'P 1'
#
loop_
_entity.id
_entity.type
_entity.pdbx_description
1 polymer ?
#
loop_
_entity_poly.entity_id
_entity_poly.type
_entity_poly.pdbx_seq_one_letter_code
_entity_poly.pdbx_strand_id
1 'polypeptide(L)'
;MKISNTASAVRATFTPTEIADLQFVIEAAERAGHYMPARVPTIIAALARSADDVRFSQAMKRAEKDRSKRIEQERRDRQQQFMIGDDFSVMASRADYADAARDPDMRQWVDLAFHEIMKWPLPDQCEIRRDVWLVRVVQLDGGTYSAAIGSDCTATASLDEIRPIAERLIARFEG
;
A
#
# COMPACT_ATOMS: atom_id res chain seq x y z
N MET A 1 12.47 -18.89 -30.35
CA MET A 1 11.91 -18.58 -31.68
C MET A 1 11.04 -19.74 -32.12
N LYS A 2 9.70 -19.59 -32.23
CA LYS A 2 8.82 -20.63 -32.79
C LYS A 2 8.52 -20.26 -34.24
N ILE A 3 8.94 -21.10 -35.17
CA ILE A 3 8.76 -20.88 -36.62
C ILE A 3 7.60 -21.79 -37.07
N SER A 4 6.53 -21.20 -37.58
CA SER A 4 5.48 -21.94 -38.29
C SER A 4 5.77 -21.87 -39.79
N ASN A 5 5.65 -22.99 -40.51
CA ASN A 5 5.91 -23.07 -41.96
C ASN A 5 4.98 -22.19 -42.83
N THR A 6 3.96 -21.56 -42.24
CA THR A 6 3.04 -20.62 -42.90
C THR A 6 3.21 -19.16 -42.46
N ALA A 7 4.24 -18.84 -41.67
CA ALA A 7 4.46 -17.47 -41.19
C ALA A 7 5.06 -16.59 -42.29
N SER A 8 4.34 -15.54 -42.69
CA SER A 8 4.82 -14.51 -43.62
C SER A 8 5.84 -13.54 -43.01
N ALA A 9 6.14 -13.67 -41.71
CA ALA A 9 7.08 -12.80 -40.99
C ALA A 9 7.75 -13.51 -39.81
N VAL A 10 9.02 -13.15 -39.55
CA VAL A 10 9.74 -13.53 -38.34
C VAL A 10 9.52 -12.45 -37.28
N ARG A 11 9.05 -12.84 -36.08
CA ARG A 11 8.90 -11.94 -34.93
C ARG A 11 10.00 -12.19 -33.92
N ALA A 12 10.67 -11.13 -33.50
CA ALA A 12 11.64 -11.15 -32.42
C ALA A 12 11.21 -10.15 -31.34
N THR A 13 11.44 -10.52 -30.08
CA THR A 13 11.24 -9.64 -28.93
C THR A 13 12.62 -9.29 -28.40
N PHE A 14 12.88 -8.00 -28.25
CA PHE A 14 14.13 -7.49 -27.72
C PHE A 14 13.85 -6.74 -26.42
N THR A 15 14.76 -6.89 -25.47
CA THR A 15 14.86 -6.03 -24.30
C THR A 15 15.49 -4.69 -24.66
N PRO A 16 15.28 -3.63 -23.85
CA PRO A 16 15.97 -2.36 -24.05
C PRO A 16 17.51 -2.44 -24.06
N THR A 17 18.08 -3.46 -23.40
CA THR A 17 19.52 -3.72 -23.41
C THR A 17 19.96 -4.32 -24.74
N GLU A 18 19.27 -5.33 -25.23
CA GLU A 18 19.58 -5.95 -26.53
C GLU A 18 19.43 -4.96 -27.70
N ILE A 19 18.48 -4.02 -27.60
CA ILE A 19 18.35 -2.93 -28.59
C ILE A 19 19.58 -2.01 -28.55
N ALA A 20 20.10 -1.68 -27.36
CA ALA A 20 21.30 -0.86 -27.21
C ALA A 20 22.55 -1.58 -27.76
N ASP A 21 22.66 -2.89 -27.52
CA ASP A 21 23.75 -3.71 -28.07
C ASP A 21 23.68 -3.78 -29.60
N LEU A 22 22.48 -3.95 -30.17
CA LEU A 22 22.28 -3.92 -31.62
C LEU A 22 22.67 -2.56 -32.23
N GLN A 23 22.27 -1.46 -31.60
CA GLN A 23 22.67 -0.13 -32.01
C GLN A 23 24.20 0.03 -31.98
N PHE A 24 24.84 -0.40 -30.90
CA PHE A 24 26.30 -0.35 -30.76
C PHE A 24 27.02 -1.12 -31.87
N VAL A 25 26.57 -2.36 -32.16
CA VAL A 25 27.16 -3.20 -33.21
C VAL A 25 27.02 -2.55 -34.58
N ILE A 26 25.88 -1.93 -34.87
CA ILE A 26 25.64 -1.31 -36.18
C ILE A 26 26.46 -0.04 -36.34
N GLU A 27 26.53 0.82 -35.31
CA GLU A 27 27.40 1.99 -35.33
C GLU A 27 28.89 1.61 -35.46
N ALA A 28 29.32 0.53 -34.80
CA ALA A 28 30.68 0.02 -34.93
C ALA A 28 30.95 -0.52 -36.35
N ALA A 29 29.99 -1.20 -36.97
CA ALA A 29 30.11 -1.72 -38.32
C ALA A 29 30.17 -0.59 -39.35
N GLU A 30 29.37 0.47 -39.17
CA GLU A 30 29.43 1.68 -40.00
C GLU A 30 30.80 2.36 -39.88
N ARG A 31 31.31 2.54 -38.66
CA ARG A 31 32.66 3.10 -38.42
C ARG A 31 33.78 2.25 -39.04
N ALA A 32 33.60 0.94 -39.11
CA ALA A 32 34.54 0.02 -39.76
C ALA A 32 34.42 0.00 -41.30
N GLY A 33 33.50 0.79 -41.89
CA GLY A 33 33.32 0.88 -43.33
C GLY A 33 32.53 -0.28 -43.95
N HIS A 34 31.81 -1.07 -43.14
CA HIS A 34 30.93 -2.11 -43.66
C HIS A 34 29.70 -1.50 -44.34
N TYR A 35 29.25 -2.13 -45.42
CA TYR A 35 28.05 -1.71 -46.13
C TYR A 35 26.80 -1.82 -45.24
N MET A 36 26.09 -0.71 -45.06
CA MET A 36 24.81 -0.65 -44.35
C MET A 36 23.69 -0.32 -45.33
N PRO A 37 22.65 -1.18 -45.44
CA PRO A 37 21.47 -0.84 -46.21
C PRO A 37 20.80 0.43 -45.69
N ALA A 38 20.31 1.31 -46.58
CA ALA A 38 19.74 2.61 -46.23
C ALA A 38 18.58 2.57 -45.23
N ARG A 39 17.88 1.43 -45.10
CA ARG A 39 16.80 1.23 -44.13
C ARG A 39 17.27 0.99 -42.69
N VAL A 40 18.52 0.55 -42.50
CA VAL A 40 19.04 0.14 -41.20
C VAL A 40 19.07 1.29 -40.17
N PRO A 41 19.53 2.51 -40.51
CA PRO A 41 19.48 3.64 -39.58
C PRO A 41 18.05 3.94 -39.10
N THR A 42 17.06 3.91 -39.99
CA THR A 42 15.65 4.15 -39.64
C THR A 42 15.09 3.08 -38.72
N ILE A 43 15.45 1.80 -38.94
CA ILE A 43 15.01 0.68 -38.10
C ILE A 43 15.59 0.81 -36.69
N ILE A 44 16.88 1.13 -36.56
CA ILE A 44 17.53 1.31 -35.25
C ILE A 44 16.93 2.49 -34.50
N ALA A 45 16.72 3.62 -35.18
CA ALA A 45 16.09 4.79 -34.56
C ALA A 45 14.68 4.48 -34.04
N ALA A 46 13.92 3.65 -34.77
CA ALA A 46 12.61 3.19 -34.31
C ALA A 46 12.72 2.26 -33.09
N LEU A 47 13.67 1.31 -33.10
CA LEU A 47 13.92 0.42 -31.98
C LEU A 47 14.38 1.19 -30.73
N ALA A 48 15.26 2.17 -30.87
CA ALA A 48 15.74 3.01 -29.77
C ALA A 48 14.59 3.77 -29.10
N ARG A 49 13.71 4.40 -29.89
CA ARG A 49 12.49 5.05 -29.35
C ARG A 49 11.60 4.07 -28.58
N SER A 50 11.36 2.87 -29.14
CA SER A 50 10.59 1.84 -28.45
C SER A 50 11.27 1.34 -27.17
N ALA A 51 12.60 1.29 -27.13
CA ALA A 51 13.36 0.95 -25.93
C ALA A 51 13.16 2.00 -24.83
N ASP A 52 13.17 3.28 -25.19
CA ASP A 52 12.93 4.38 -24.25
C ASP A 52 11.50 4.39 -23.72
N ASP A 53 10.50 4.14 -24.56
CA ASP A 53 9.10 3.98 -24.13
C ASP A 53 8.95 2.84 -23.10
N VAL A 54 9.60 1.70 -23.35
CA VAL A 54 9.60 0.57 -22.42
C VAL A 54 10.31 0.92 -21.11
N ARG A 55 11.45 1.60 -21.16
CA ARG A 55 12.17 2.06 -19.95
C ARG A 55 11.31 3.03 -19.14
N PHE A 56 10.65 3.97 -19.79
CA PHE A 56 9.74 4.92 -19.15
C PHE A 56 8.56 4.18 -18.48
N SER A 57 7.91 3.26 -19.19
CA SER A 57 6.83 2.44 -18.63
C SER A 57 7.28 1.61 -17.42
N GLN A 58 8.47 1.00 -17.49
CA GLN A 58 9.06 0.26 -16.38
C GLN A 58 9.37 1.17 -15.18
N ALA A 59 9.93 2.37 -15.42
CA ALA A 59 10.20 3.35 -14.37
C ALA A 59 8.90 3.80 -13.68
N MET A 60 7.86 4.10 -14.44
CA MET A 60 6.53 4.43 -13.92
C MET A 60 5.95 3.30 -13.06
N LYS A 61 6.02 2.05 -13.52
CA LYS A 61 5.56 0.89 -12.74
C LYS A 61 6.34 0.69 -11.45
N ARG A 62 7.66 0.94 -11.46
CA ARG A 62 8.49 0.90 -10.24
C ARG A 62 8.09 2.02 -9.28
N ALA A 63 7.94 3.24 -9.76
CA ALA A 63 7.50 4.38 -8.96
C ALA A 63 6.13 4.14 -8.32
N GLU A 64 5.19 3.57 -9.06
CA GLU A 64 3.88 3.22 -8.52
C GLU A 64 3.98 2.12 -7.46
N LYS A 65 4.75 1.06 -7.73
CA LYS A 65 5.01 0.00 -6.73
C LYS A 65 5.64 0.54 -5.45
N ASP A 66 6.61 1.43 -5.58
CA ASP A 66 7.29 2.04 -4.44
C ASP A 66 6.36 3.00 -3.68
N ARG A 67 5.48 3.71 -4.40
CA ARG A 67 4.40 4.49 -3.79
C ARG A 67 3.44 3.61 -3.00
N SER A 68 2.95 2.51 -3.57
CA SER A 68 2.07 1.57 -2.85
C SER A 68 2.75 0.97 -1.62
N LYS A 69 4.04 0.61 -1.74
CA LYS A 69 4.83 0.12 -0.60
C LYS A 69 4.96 1.15 0.51
N ARG A 70 5.21 2.43 0.18
CA ARG A 70 5.27 3.50 1.18
C ARG A 70 3.94 3.68 1.90
N ILE A 71 2.83 3.69 1.16
CA ILE A 71 1.49 3.78 1.75
C ILE A 71 1.20 2.59 2.68
N GLU A 72 1.53 1.36 2.26
CA GLU A 72 1.34 0.17 3.10
C GLU A 72 2.27 0.18 4.33
N GLN A 73 3.50 0.67 4.19
CA GLN A 73 4.41 0.81 5.32
C GLN A 73 3.92 1.86 6.31
N GLU A 74 3.48 3.02 5.83
CA GLU A 74 2.85 4.06 6.67
C GLU A 74 1.59 3.53 7.37
N ARG A 75 0.80 2.69 6.69
CA ARG A 75 -0.35 2.01 7.31
C ARG A 75 0.10 1.10 8.45
N ARG A 76 1.09 0.24 8.23
CA ARG A 76 1.63 -0.67 9.27
C ARG A 76 2.28 0.08 10.44
N ASP A 77 3.00 1.16 10.15
CA ASP A 77 3.62 1.99 11.19
C ASP A 77 2.58 2.70 12.06
N ARG A 78 1.36 2.88 11.54
CA ARG A 78 0.24 3.51 12.25
C ARG A 78 -0.85 2.54 12.67
N GLN A 79 -0.72 1.24 12.40
CA GLN A 79 -1.75 0.23 12.69
C GLN A 79 -1.14 -1.07 13.17
N GLN A 80 -1.60 -1.55 14.32
CA GLN A 80 -1.34 -2.91 14.83
C GLN A 80 -2.63 -3.71 14.75
N GLN A 81 -2.54 -4.99 14.38
CA GLN A 81 -3.69 -5.90 14.40
C GLN A 81 -3.25 -7.29 14.85
N PHE A 82 -3.99 -7.88 15.78
CA PHE A 82 -3.78 -9.25 16.22
C PHE A 82 -5.07 -9.84 16.80
N MET A 83 -5.09 -11.16 16.96
CA MET A 83 -6.19 -11.91 17.55
C MET A 83 -5.93 -12.19 19.03
N ILE A 84 -6.99 -12.19 19.84
CA ILE A 84 -7.01 -12.76 21.19
C ILE A 84 -8.01 -13.91 21.17
N GLY A 85 -7.50 -15.13 21.36
CA GLY A 85 -8.27 -16.35 21.09
C GLY A 85 -8.73 -16.42 19.64
N ASP A 86 -9.84 -17.10 19.41
CA ASP A 86 -10.47 -17.25 18.08
C ASP A 86 -11.62 -16.25 17.87
N ASP A 87 -12.09 -15.60 18.94
CA ASP A 87 -13.34 -14.84 18.95
C ASP A 87 -13.14 -13.31 18.95
N PHE A 88 -11.92 -12.80 19.14
CA PHE A 88 -11.69 -11.35 19.25
C PHE A 88 -10.55 -10.85 18.37
N SER A 89 -10.87 -9.88 17.50
CA SER A 89 -9.90 -9.12 16.72
C SER A 89 -9.59 -7.80 17.42
N VAL A 90 -8.31 -7.55 17.67
CA VAL A 90 -7.80 -6.29 18.22
C VAL A 90 -7.17 -5.48 17.09
N MET A 91 -7.60 -4.24 16.93
CA MET A 91 -6.98 -3.27 16.03
C MET A 91 -6.54 -2.07 16.86
N ALA A 92 -5.30 -1.61 16.68
CA ALA A 92 -4.84 -0.36 17.28
C ALA A 92 -4.36 0.59 16.18
N SER A 93 -4.77 1.86 16.21
CA SER A 93 -4.32 2.84 15.23
C SER A 93 -3.90 4.16 15.86
N ARG A 94 -2.89 4.83 15.27
CA ARG A 94 -2.36 6.10 15.77
C ARG A 94 -3.01 7.30 15.09
N ALA A 95 -3.66 8.16 15.88
CA ALA A 95 -4.26 9.42 15.43
C ALA A 95 -4.57 10.34 16.63
N ASP A 96 -5.24 11.45 16.34
CA ASP A 96 -5.92 12.27 17.34
C ASP A 96 -7.35 11.76 17.49
N TYR A 97 -7.76 11.48 18.72
CA TYR A 97 -9.07 10.93 19.03
C TYR A 97 -9.85 11.84 19.98
N ALA A 98 -11.15 11.93 19.75
CA ALA A 98 -12.09 12.57 20.66
C ALA A 98 -13.07 11.54 21.21
N ASP A 99 -13.50 11.70 22.46
CA ASP A 99 -14.59 10.90 23.02
C ASP A 99 -15.92 11.52 22.60
N ALA A 100 -16.61 10.85 21.67
CA ALA A 100 -17.92 11.26 21.19
C ALA A 100 -19.08 10.69 22.05
N ALA A 101 -18.78 9.95 23.13
CA ALA A 101 -19.80 9.42 24.00
C ALA A 101 -20.60 10.55 24.68
N ARG A 102 -21.93 10.37 24.73
CA ARG A 102 -22.82 11.24 25.51
C ARG A 102 -23.02 10.72 26.93
N ASP A 103 -22.84 9.43 27.11
CA ASP A 103 -22.94 8.74 28.39
C ASP A 103 -21.54 8.71 29.03
N PRO A 104 -21.36 9.28 30.24
CA PRO A 104 -20.05 9.33 30.91
C PRO A 104 -19.51 7.94 31.30
N ASP A 105 -20.36 6.92 31.38
CA ASP A 105 -19.94 5.55 31.70
C ASP A 105 -19.44 4.80 30.44
N MET A 106 -19.64 5.39 29.26
CA MET A 106 -19.22 4.84 27.98
C MET A 106 -18.10 5.67 27.37
N ARG A 107 -17.26 5.04 26.55
CA ARG A 107 -16.25 5.72 25.74
C ARG A 107 -16.45 5.39 24.28
N GLN A 108 -16.60 6.42 23.45
CA GLN A 108 -16.74 6.29 22.01
C GLN A 108 -15.67 7.13 21.33
N TRP A 109 -14.46 6.60 21.31
CA TRP A 109 -13.34 7.25 20.65
C TRP A 109 -13.52 7.27 19.13
N VAL A 110 -13.44 8.47 18.57
CA VAL A 110 -13.55 8.76 17.15
C VAL A 110 -12.34 9.53 16.66
N ASP A 111 -11.95 9.27 15.42
CA ASP A 111 -10.85 10.00 14.78
C ASP A 111 -11.28 11.46 14.53
N LEU A 112 -10.51 12.39 15.10
CA LEU A 112 -10.84 13.82 15.07
C LEU A 112 -10.82 14.37 13.64
N ALA A 113 -9.81 14.02 12.84
CA ALA A 113 -9.68 14.49 11.47
C ALA A 113 -10.82 13.97 10.59
N PHE A 114 -11.21 12.71 10.78
CA PHE A 114 -12.35 12.12 10.08
C PHE A 114 -13.66 12.82 10.45
N HIS A 115 -13.89 13.11 11.73
CA HIS A 115 -15.07 13.84 12.18
C HIS A 115 -15.15 15.25 11.60
N GLU A 116 -14.02 15.97 11.53
CA GLU A 116 -13.94 17.29 10.91
C GLU A 116 -14.27 17.24 9.41
N ILE A 117 -13.71 16.27 8.67
CA ILE A 117 -13.97 16.07 7.25
C ILE A 117 -15.45 15.76 6.99
N MET A 118 -16.02 14.88 7.81
CA MET A 118 -17.42 14.46 7.68
C MET A 118 -18.41 15.48 8.25
N LYS A 119 -17.93 16.55 8.88
CA LYS A 119 -18.73 17.56 9.57
C LYS A 119 -19.67 16.96 10.62
N TRP A 120 -19.20 15.91 11.31
CA TRP A 120 -19.96 15.27 12.38
C TRP A 120 -19.69 15.99 13.70
N PRO A 121 -20.72 16.58 14.33
CA PRO A 121 -20.52 17.37 15.54
C PRO A 121 -20.06 16.47 16.70
N LEU A 122 -19.09 16.97 17.46
CA LEU A 122 -18.71 16.42 18.76
C LEU A 122 -19.55 17.07 19.87
N PRO A 123 -19.68 16.43 21.04
CA PRO A 123 -20.26 17.07 22.22
C PRO A 123 -19.52 18.36 22.60
N ASP A 124 -20.25 19.33 23.18
CA ASP A 124 -19.69 20.63 23.61
C ASP A 124 -18.54 20.48 24.61
N GLN A 125 -18.59 19.43 25.43
CA GLN A 125 -17.49 18.99 26.28
C GLN A 125 -17.17 17.54 25.96
N CYS A 126 -15.98 17.30 25.42
CA CYS A 126 -15.46 15.96 25.16
C CYS A 126 -13.97 15.89 25.53
N GLU A 127 -13.51 14.69 25.90
CA GLU A 127 -12.09 14.43 26.06
C GLU A 127 -11.42 14.34 24.68
N ILE A 128 -10.28 15.01 24.51
CA ILE A 128 -9.47 14.91 23.29
C ILE A 128 -8.08 14.39 23.68
N ARG A 129 -7.65 13.31 23.02
CA ARG A 129 -6.32 12.74 23.15
C ARG A 129 -5.59 12.85 21.83
N ARG A 130 -4.39 13.44 21.85
CA ARG A 130 -3.59 13.70 20.65
C ARG A 130 -2.42 12.75 20.54
N ASP A 131 -2.11 12.34 19.32
CA ASP A 131 -1.03 11.40 18.97
C ASP A 131 -1.01 10.15 19.84
N VAL A 132 -2.18 9.51 19.99
CA VAL A 132 -2.35 8.29 20.78
C VAL A 132 -2.72 7.11 19.90
N TRP A 133 -2.53 5.91 20.43
CA TRP A 133 -2.97 4.66 19.83
C TRP A 133 -4.34 4.28 20.37
N LEU A 134 -5.38 4.32 19.55
CA LEU A 134 -6.70 3.81 19.91
C LEU A 134 -6.72 2.30 19.72
N VAL A 135 -6.85 1.55 20.80
CA VAL A 135 -7.12 0.11 20.78
C VAL A 135 -8.62 -0.10 20.67
N ARG A 136 -9.07 -0.82 19.66
CA ARG A 136 -10.45 -1.20 19.42
C ARG A 136 -10.56 -2.72 19.32
N VAL A 137 -11.48 -3.28 20.08
CA VAL A 137 -11.75 -4.72 20.09
C VAL A 137 -13.08 -5.00 19.41
N VAL A 138 -13.07 -5.97 18.51
CA VAL A 138 -14.24 -6.42 17.76
C VAL A 138 -14.39 -7.91 18.03
N GLN A 139 -15.59 -8.33 18.45
CA GLN A 139 -15.92 -9.74 18.54
C GLN A 139 -16.18 -10.29 17.13
N LEU A 140 -15.73 -11.50 16.86
CA LEU A 140 -16.02 -12.23 15.63
C LEU A 140 -17.24 -13.11 15.89
N ASP A 141 -18.31 -12.89 15.14
CA ASP A 141 -19.44 -13.81 15.12
C ASP A 141 -19.37 -14.60 13.81
N GLY A 142 -19.11 -15.91 13.90
CA GLY A 142 -19.01 -16.80 12.73
C GLY A 142 -17.96 -16.39 11.68
N GLY A 143 -16.92 -15.65 12.06
CA GLY A 143 -15.91 -15.12 11.13
C GLY A 143 -16.27 -13.80 10.43
N THR A 144 -17.39 -13.18 10.81
CA THR A 144 -17.72 -11.79 10.44
C THR A 144 -17.38 -10.82 11.58
N TYR A 145 -16.86 -9.64 11.21
CA TYR A 145 -16.65 -8.56 12.17
C TYR A 145 -18.00 -8.11 12.73
N SER A 146 -18.27 -8.41 14.00
CA SER A 146 -19.45 -7.90 14.70
C SER A 146 -19.24 -6.45 15.18
N ALA A 147 -20.12 -5.95 16.05
CA ALA A 147 -19.95 -4.62 16.63
C ALA A 147 -18.64 -4.51 17.44
N ALA A 148 -18.04 -3.32 17.46
CA ALA A 148 -16.93 -3.06 18.37
C ALA A 148 -17.44 -3.18 19.81
N ILE A 149 -16.84 -4.08 20.60
CA ILE A 149 -17.25 -4.34 21.99
C ILE A 149 -16.64 -3.33 22.97
N GLY A 150 -15.58 -2.64 22.56
CA GLY A 150 -14.93 -1.63 23.38
C GLY A 150 -13.74 -0.98 22.70
N SER A 151 -13.35 0.18 23.23
CA SER A 151 -12.13 0.86 22.79
C SER A 151 -11.53 1.72 23.90
N ASP A 152 -10.21 1.85 23.92
CA ASP A 152 -9.49 2.78 24.80
C ASP A 152 -8.13 3.16 24.19
N CYS A 153 -7.54 4.24 24.67
CA CYS A 153 -6.28 4.75 24.12
C CYS A 153 -5.07 4.36 24.97
N THR A 154 -3.93 4.18 24.31
CA THR A 154 -2.61 4.13 24.94
C THR A 154 -1.62 5.08 24.25
N ALA A 155 -0.51 5.40 24.92
CA ALA A 155 0.50 6.29 24.39
C ALA A 155 1.41 5.62 23.36
N THR A 156 1.56 4.29 23.38
CA THR A 156 2.54 3.59 22.55
C THR A 156 1.94 2.50 21.65
N ALA A 157 2.70 2.11 20.64
CA ALA A 157 2.36 0.97 19.78
C ALA A 157 2.68 -0.39 20.42
N SER A 158 3.14 -0.41 21.69
CA SER A 158 3.69 -1.61 22.31
C SER A 158 2.60 -2.66 22.53
N LEU A 159 2.86 -3.88 22.09
CA LEU A 159 1.96 -5.01 22.34
C LEU A 159 1.77 -5.27 23.84
N ASP A 160 2.77 -4.96 24.67
CA ASP A 160 2.70 -5.11 26.12
C ASP A 160 1.73 -4.11 26.78
N GLU A 161 1.41 -3.01 26.11
CA GLU A 161 0.38 -2.06 26.56
C GLU A 161 -0.98 -2.35 25.91
N ILE A 162 -0.98 -2.63 24.60
CA ILE A 162 -2.20 -2.84 23.82
C ILE A 162 -2.93 -4.11 24.26
N ARG A 163 -2.21 -5.22 24.49
CA ARG A 163 -2.82 -6.50 24.85
C ARG A 163 -3.57 -6.44 26.20
N PRO A 164 -2.99 -5.94 27.30
CA PRO A 164 -3.74 -5.80 28.54
C PRO A 164 -4.96 -4.87 28.44
N ILE A 165 -4.91 -3.83 27.60
CA ILE A 165 -6.08 -2.98 27.34
C ILE A 165 -7.19 -3.80 26.69
N ALA A 166 -6.86 -4.54 25.62
CA ALA A 166 -7.82 -5.37 24.92
C ALA A 166 -8.42 -6.45 25.83
N GLU A 167 -7.60 -7.14 26.63
CA GLU A 167 -8.06 -8.15 27.58
C GLU A 167 -9.01 -7.56 28.64
N ARG A 168 -8.75 -6.34 29.14
CA ARG A 168 -9.67 -5.65 30.04
C ARG A 168 -10.99 -5.28 29.37
N LEU A 169 -10.96 -4.88 28.10
CA LEU A 169 -12.17 -4.56 27.34
C LEU A 169 -13.03 -5.80 27.10
N ILE A 170 -12.39 -6.94 26.77
CA ILE A 170 -13.06 -8.24 26.62
C ILE A 170 -13.69 -8.67 27.96
N ALA A 171 -12.92 -8.62 29.06
CA ALA A 171 -13.42 -9.03 30.38
C ALA A 171 -14.63 -8.19 30.84
N ARG A 172 -14.69 -6.90 30.49
CA ARG A 172 -15.85 -6.02 30.77
C ARG A 172 -17.07 -6.32 29.91
N PHE A 173 -16.87 -6.91 28.73
CA PHE A 173 -17.95 -7.30 27.83
C PHE A 173 -18.53 -8.67 28.20
N GLU A 174 -17.68 -9.59 28.67
CA GLU A 174 -18.07 -10.94 29.08
C GLU A 174 -18.63 -11.01 30.52
N GLY A 175 -18.30 -10.03 31.36
CA GLY A 175 -18.76 -9.92 32.76
C GLY A 175 -20.06 -9.16 32.93
#